data_AF-A0A355V4U2-F1
#
_entry.id   AF-A0A355V4U2-F1
#
_cell.length_a   1.000
_cell.length_b   1.000
_cell.length_c   1.000
_cell.angle_alpha   90.00
_cell.angle_beta   90.00
_cell.angle_gamma   90.00
#
_symmetry.space_group_name_H-M   'P 1'
#
loop_
_entity.id
_entity.type
_entity.pdbx_description
1 polymer ?
#
loop_
_entity_poly.entity_id
_entity_poly.type
_entity_poly.pdbx_seq_one_letter_code
_entity_poly.pdbx_strand_id
1 'polypeptide(L)'
;MRKNPNKTNRFYGGRMLKSDFLNTDENVICIDEAQKRTMNVYKAVMIYLLGGIVGTLWETVLNLVRGDGFVFCNGSLFTPFNFVYGFGALFIILCLRRQTKTWQVFFIGMLGGGAVEYVLSFLEELLMGTRSWDYSTYPLNLNGRTTIPYMFFWGFLCVVVIFLLYMPLDAWLDSLPQKTMRVMAVVFAVIVVADLVLTLGAILRYTARNNGAEALTFIGRLYDRLCDDSFMALRFPSMKVK
;
A
#
# COMPACT_ATOMS: atom_id res chain seq x y z
N MET A 1 -58.38 7.78 42.92
CA MET A 1 -57.86 7.06 41.74
C MET A 1 -56.33 7.09 41.77
N ARG A 2 -55.74 5.89 41.70
CA ARG A 2 -54.33 5.43 41.64
C ARG A 2 -53.18 6.46 41.68
N LYS A 3 -52.38 6.40 42.76
CA LYS A 3 -50.92 6.61 42.74
C LYS A 3 -50.25 5.38 42.09
N ASN A 4 -49.28 5.58 41.20
CA ASN A 4 -48.27 4.57 40.89
C ASN A 4 -46.88 5.21 40.85
N PRO A 5 -46.10 5.13 41.95
CA PRO A 5 -44.69 5.49 41.98
C PRO A 5 -43.85 4.21 41.90
N ASN A 6 -43.22 3.90 40.77
CA ASN A 6 -42.19 2.85 40.70
C ASN A 6 -41.39 2.90 39.39
N LYS A 7 -40.30 3.66 39.37
CA LYS A 7 -39.03 3.22 38.75
C LYS A 7 -37.89 3.58 39.70
N THR A 8 -37.85 2.81 40.77
CA THR A 8 -36.77 2.72 41.74
C THR A 8 -35.51 2.22 41.05
N ASN A 9 -34.41 2.96 41.22
CA ASN A 9 -33.05 2.50 40.97
C ASN A 9 -32.80 1.24 41.81
N ARG A 10 -32.94 0.06 41.20
CA ARG A 10 -32.49 -1.19 41.81
C ARG A 10 -30.99 -1.35 41.56
N PHE A 11 -30.20 -0.83 42.51
CA PHE A 11 -28.89 -1.40 42.81
C PHE A 11 -29.13 -2.81 43.36
N TYR A 12 -29.11 -3.81 42.49
CA TYR A 12 -28.90 -5.19 42.93
C TYR A 12 -27.41 -5.40 43.12
N GLY A 13 -27.02 -5.75 44.34
CA GLY A 13 -25.74 -6.39 44.66
C GLY A 13 -25.68 -7.79 44.05
N GLY A 14 -25.70 -7.86 42.71
CA GLY A 14 -25.35 -9.06 41.96
C GLY A 14 -23.84 -9.20 41.99
N ARG A 15 -23.34 -10.35 42.44
CA ARG A 15 -21.93 -10.72 42.35
C ARG A 15 -21.59 -10.79 40.86
N MET A 16 -21.04 -9.70 40.31
CA MET A 16 -20.59 -9.63 38.93
C MET A 16 -19.64 -10.80 38.70
N LEU A 17 -19.98 -11.71 37.79
CA LEU A 17 -19.18 -12.90 37.56
C LEU A 17 -17.84 -12.46 36.95
N LYS A 18 -16.75 -13.13 37.35
CA LYS A 18 -15.41 -12.84 36.81
C LYS A 18 -15.36 -12.93 35.28
N SER A 19 -16.21 -13.78 34.68
CA SER A 19 -16.42 -13.88 33.23
C SER A 19 -16.96 -12.60 32.61
N ASP A 20 -17.90 -11.93 33.29
CA ASP A 20 -18.51 -10.69 32.80
C ASP A 20 -17.53 -9.53 32.91
N PHE A 21 -16.71 -9.50 33.97
CA PHE A 21 -15.65 -8.50 34.12
C PHE A 21 -14.55 -8.67 33.06
N LEU A 22 -14.07 -9.90 32.84
CA LEU A 22 -13.07 -10.20 31.81
C LEU A 22 -13.60 -9.91 30.39
N ASN A 23 -14.87 -10.23 30.11
CA ASN A 23 -15.48 -9.96 28.82
C ASN A 23 -15.73 -8.45 28.62
N THR A 24 -16.01 -7.70 29.69
CA THR A 24 -16.15 -6.24 29.62
C THR A 24 -14.80 -5.59 29.36
N ASP A 25 -13.74 -6.00 30.06
CA ASP A 25 -12.39 -5.48 29.86
C ASP A 25 -11.83 -5.85 28.48
N GLU A 26 -11.99 -7.10 28.02
CA GLU A 26 -11.62 -7.49 26.65
C GLU A 26 -12.40 -6.70 25.60
N ASN A 27 -13.71 -6.50 25.79
CA ASN A 27 -14.50 -5.69 24.85
C ASN A 27 -14.09 -4.22 24.88
N VAL A 28 -13.79 -3.64 26.05
CA VAL A 28 -13.33 -2.24 26.16
C VAL A 28 -11.94 -2.06 25.53
N ILE A 29 -11.02 -3.01 25.74
CA ILE A 29 -9.71 -3.02 25.08
C ILE A 29 -9.87 -3.18 23.56
N CYS A 30 -10.73 -4.09 23.10
CA CYS A 30 -11.01 -4.26 21.68
C CYS A 30 -11.68 -3.03 21.05
N ILE A 31 -12.56 -2.34 21.78
CA ILE A 31 -13.21 -1.10 21.34
C ILE A 31 -12.18 0.04 21.29
N ASP A 32 -11.27 0.15 22.25
CA ASP A 32 -10.18 1.15 22.25
C ASP A 32 -9.17 0.92 21.11
N GLU A 33 -8.81 -0.35 20.86
CA GLU A 33 -7.96 -0.78 19.75
C GLU A 33 -8.63 -0.64 18.38
N ALA A 34 -9.97 -0.72 18.32
CA ALA A 34 -10.73 -0.45 17.11
C ALA A 34 -10.93 1.06 16.87
N GLN A 35 -11.03 1.86 17.93
CA GLN A 35 -11.21 3.31 17.88
C GLN A 35 -9.89 4.06 17.61
N LYS A 36 -8.73 3.49 17.98
CA LYS A 36 -7.39 3.99 17.59
C LYS A 36 -7.13 3.95 16.07
N ARG A 37 -7.86 3.14 15.30
CA ARG A 37 -7.65 3.00 13.85
C ARG A 37 -8.48 4.00 13.05
N THR A 38 -8.53 5.27 13.45
CA THR A 38 -9.14 6.30 12.62
C THR A 38 -8.15 6.73 11.53
N MET A 39 -8.54 6.53 10.26
CA MET A 39 -7.74 6.98 9.12
C MET A 39 -8.19 8.37 8.75
N ASN A 40 -7.27 9.32 8.84
CA ASN A 40 -7.42 10.64 8.26
C ASN A 40 -6.55 10.77 7.01
N VAL A 41 -6.82 11.78 6.18
CA VAL A 41 -6.11 11.98 4.91
C VAL A 41 -4.60 12.17 5.14
N TYR A 42 -4.20 12.83 6.22
CA TYR A 42 -2.78 13.07 6.53
C TYR A 42 -2.04 11.78 6.87
N LYS A 43 -2.64 10.90 7.69
CA LYS A 43 -2.13 9.55 7.98
C LYS A 43 -2.04 8.72 6.71
N ALA A 44 -3.05 8.77 5.85
CA ALA A 44 -3.03 8.04 4.58
C ALA A 44 -1.85 8.46 3.69
N VAL A 45 -1.57 9.76 3.61
CA VAL A 45 -0.39 10.28 2.90
C VAL A 45 0.91 9.78 3.55
N MET A 46 1.02 9.81 4.87
CA MET A 46 2.22 9.31 5.57
C MET A 46 2.45 7.81 5.34
N ILE A 47 1.38 7.01 5.37
CA ILE A 47 1.42 5.57 5.08
C ILE A 47 1.86 5.31 3.64
N TYR A 48 1.31 6.07 2.68
CA TYR A 48 1.71 5.98 1.29
C TYR A 48 3.22 6.25 1.11
N LEU A 49 3.72 7.32 1.72
CA LEU A 49 5.13 7.71 1.65
C LEU A 49 6.04 6.63 2.25
N LEU A 50 5.72 6.17 3.44
CA LEU A 50 6.52 5.15 4.13
C LEU A 50 6.46 3.81 3.38
N GLY A 51 5.29 3.42 2.87
CA GLY A 51 5.15 2.26 2.00
C GLY A 51 6.02 2.36 0.74
N GLY A 52 6.09 3.56 0.13
CA GLY A 52 6.96 3.82 -1.02
C GLY A 52 8.46 3.77 -0.71
N ILE A 53 8.87 4.23 0.48
CA ILE A 53 10.27 4.09 0.94
C ILE A 53 10.60 2.60 1.13
N VAL A 54 9.76 1.87 1.87
CA VAL A 54 9.97 0.43 2.10
C VAL A 54 10.02 -0.32 0.78
N GLY A 55 9.15 0.00 -0.17
CA GLY A 55 9.19 -0.56 -1.52
C GLY A 55 10.50 -0.29 -2.25
N THR A 56 11.01 0.94 -2.17
CA THR A 56 12.31 1.29 -2.76
C THR A 56 13.46 0.53 -2.12
N LEU A 57 13.46 0.39 -0.79
CA LEU A 57 14.45 -0.42 -0.08
C LEU A 57 14.37 -1.89 -0.50
N TRP A 58 13.16 -2.43 -0.62
CA TRP A 58 12.92 -3.80 -1.05
C TRP A 58 13.45 -4.06 -2.47
N GLU A 59 13.14 -3.19 -3.43
CA GLU A 59 13.65 -3.30 -4.80
C GLU A 59 15.17 -3.15 -4.86
N THR A 60 15.74 -2.23 -4.08
CA THR A 60 17.19 -2.04 -4.03
C THR A 60 17.88 -3.30 -3.51
N VAL A 61 17.35 -3.92 -2.45
CA VAL A 61 17.87 -5.20 -1.93
C VAL A 61 17.70 -6.31 -2.97
N LEU A 62 16.56 -6.39 -3.66
CA LEU A 62 16.35 -7.39 -4.70
C LEU A 62 17.35 -7.24 -5.86
N ASN A 63 17.62 -6.02 -6.32
CA ASN A 63 18.59 -5.77 -7.39
C ASN A 63 20.03 -6.12 -6.95
N LEU A 64 20.38 -5.83 -5.70
CA LEU A 64 21.67 -6.23 -5.13
C LEU A 64 21.82 -7.76 -5.08
N VAL A 65 20.77 -8.48 -4.65
CA VAL A 65 20.79 -9.95 -4.59
C VAL A 65 20.83 -10.57 -5.99
N ARG A 66 20.20 -9.96 -6.99
CA ARG A 66 20.22 -10.41 -8.39
C ARG A 66 21.55 -10.14 -9.09
N GLY A 67 22.43 -9.33 -8.51
CA GLY A 67 23.71 -8.97 -9.12
C GLY A 67 23.63 -7.80 -10.11
N ASP A 68 22.49 -7.12 -10.21
CA ASP A 68 22.28 -5.96 -11.09
C ASP A 68 22.95 -4.67 -10.54
N GLY A 69 23.56 -4.76 -9.35
CA GLY A 69 24.22 -3.65 -8.68
C GLY A 69 23.23 -2.71 -7.95
N PHE A 70 23.73 -1.53 -7.57
CA PHE A 70 22.93 -0.54 -6.85
C PHE A 70 22.10 0.30 -7.83
N VAL A 71 20.94 -0.23 -8.22
CA VAL A 71 20.02 0.43 -9.14
C VAL A 71 18.79 0.93 -8.39
N PHE A 72 18.55 2.23 -8.45
CA PHE A 72 17.33 2.85 -7.91
C PHE A 72 16.14 2.61 -8.86
N CYS A 73 15.43 1.48 -8.69
CA CYS A 73 14.24 1.13 -9.49
C CYS A 73 12.92 1.68 -8.94
N ASN A 74 12.93 2.81 -8.23
CA ASN A 74 11.76 3.30 -7.53
C ASN A 74 10.68 3.98 -8.40
N GLY A 75 10.80 3.97 -9.73
CA GLY A 75 9.77 4.49 -10.64
C GLY A 75 9.50 5.99 -10.52
N SER A 76 10.37 6.73 -9.86
CA SER A 76 10.32 8.19 -9.65
C SER A 76 11.57 8.84 -10.26
N LEU A 77 11.49 10.09 -10.71
CA LEU A 77 12.67 10.83 -11.18
C LEU A 77 13.54 11.31 -10.01
N PHE A 78 12.97 12.09 -9.10
CA PHE A 78 13.71 12.89 -8.12
C PHE A 78 13.51 12.43 -6.68
N THR A 79 12.56 11.55 -6.41
CA THR A 79 12.26 11.12 -5.05
C THR A 79 12.66 9.67 -4.79
N PRO A 80 12.94 9.29 -3.53
CA PRO A 80 13.23 7.92 -3.15
C PRO A 80 11.95 7.08 -2.97
N PHE A 81 10.79 7.53 -3.44
CA PHE A 81 9.52 6.87 -3.20
C PHE A 81 9.09 6.03 -4.39
N ASN A 82 8.75 4.76 -4.13
CA ASN A 82 8.12 3.92 -5.12
C ASN A 82 6.59 4.10 -5.09
N PHE A 83 6.04 4.67 -6.15
CA PHE A 83 4.61 4.98 -6.25
C PHE A 83 3.72 3.73 -6.17
N VAL A 84 4.16 2.61 -6.76
CA VAL A 84 3.39 1.35 -6.81
C VAL A 84 3.33 0.71 -5.42
N TYR A 85 4.47 0.62 -4.74
CA TYR A 85 4.53 0.07 -3.39
C TYR A 85 3.80 0.95 -2.38
N GLY A 86 3.91 2.28 -2.49
CA GLY A 86 3.15 3.21 -1.64
C GLY A 86 1.64 3.02 -1.81
N PHE A 87 1.15 2.90 -3.05
CA PHE A 87 -0.26 2.64 -3.33
C PHE A 87 -0.70 1.26 -2.82
N GLY A 88 0.10 0.22 -3.06
CA GLY A 88 -0.18 -1.14 -2.60
C GLY A 88 -0.27 -1.23 -1.09
N ALA A 89 0.68 -0.63 -0.35
CA ALA A 89 0.66 -0.59 1.10
C ALA A 89 -0.60 0.13 1.62
N LEU A 90 -0.91 1.31 1.07
CA LEU A 90 -2.10 2.05 1.45
C LEU A 90 -3.39 1.26 1.16
N PHE A 91 -3.47 0.60 0.00
CA PHE A 91 -4.63 -0.23 -0.38
C PHE A 91 -4.84 -1.41 0.58
N ILE A 92 -3.78 -2.16 0.88
CA ILE A 92 -3.82 -3.27 1.84
C ILE A 92 -4.30 -2.77 3.21
N ILE A 93 -3.73 -1.67 3.70
CA ILE A 93 -4.09 -1.09 5.00
C ILE A 93 -5.53 -0.61 4.99
N LEU A 94 -6.00 0.11 3.96
CA LEU A 94 -7.38 0.58 3.90
C LEU A 94 -8.39 -0.57 3.94
N CYS A 95 -8.11 -1.67 3.25
CA CYS A 95 -8.95 -2.86 3.19
C CYS A 95 -8.93 -3.66 4.50
N LEU A 96 -7.77 -3.79 5.15
CA LEU A 96 -7.56 -4.76 6.24
C LEU A 96 -7.42 -4.13 7.63
N ARG A 97 -7.19 -2.81 7.75
CA ARG A 97 -6.97 -2.14 9.06
C ARG A 97 -8.09 -2.36 10.06
N ARG A 98 -9.33 -2.53 9.61
CA ARG A 98 -10.49 -2.73 10.49
C ARG A 98 -10.56 -4.13 11.08
N GLN A 99 -9.77 -5.07 10.56
CA GLN A 99 -9.75 -6.45 11.03
C GLN A 99 -8.86 -6.56 12.26
N THR A 100 -9.37 -7.20 13.31
CA THR A 100 -8.64 -7.37 14.57
C THR A 100 -8.05 -8.78 14.70
N LYS A 101 -8.66 -9.78 14.05
CA LYS A 101 -8.25 -11.18 14.15
C LYS A 101 -7.28 -11.55 13.03
N THR A 102 -6.17 -12.19 13.39
CA THR A 102 -5.13 -12.61 12.44
C THR A 102 -5.66 -13.48 11.31
N TRP A 103 -6.57 -14.40 11.61
CA TRP A 103 -7.17 -15.28 10.59
C TRP A 103 -8.03 -14.50 9.58
N GLN A 104 -8.71 -13.42 9.99
CA GLN A 104 -9.50 -12.59 9.07
C GLN A 104 -8.58 -11.89 8.07
N VAL A 105 -7.50 -11.28 8.56
CA VAL A 105 -6.48 -10.62 7.72
C VAL A 105 -5.85 -11.64 6.77
N PHE A 106 -5.53 -12.83 7.27
CA PHE A 106 -4.96 -13.91 6.47
C PHE A 106 -5.88 -14.34 5.32
N PHE A 107 -7.14 -14.70 5.60
CA PHE A 107 -8.04 -15.20 4.56
C PHE A 107 -8.47 -14.12 3.57
N ILE A 108 -8.71 -12.89 4.03
CA ILE A 108 -9.04 -11.77 3.13
C ILE A 108 -7.82 -11.42 2.27
N GLY A 109 -6.62 -11.40 2.86
CA GLY A 109 -5.37 -11.17 2.13
C GLY A 109 -5.05 -12.28 1.14
N MET A 110 -5.28 -13.54 1.51
CA MET A 110 -5.08 -14.71 0.64
C MET A 110 -5.99 -14.66 -0.59
N LEU A 111 -7.29 -14.44 -0.37
CA LEU A 111 -8.26 -14.36 -1.47
C LEU A 111 -8.07 -13.09 -2.30
N GLY A 112 -7.85 -11.95 -1.64
CA GLY A 112 -7.64 -10.66 -2.29
C GLY A 112 -6.35 -10.62 -3.11
N GLY A 113 -5.24 -11.10 -2.55
CA GLY A 113 -3.95 -11.21 -3.25
C GLY A 113 -4.04 -12.13 -4.45
N GLY A 114 -4.65 -13.32 -4.28
CA GLY A 114 -4.92 -14.24 -5.40
C GLY A 114 -5.80 -13.64 -6.49
N ALA A 115 -6.86 -12.91 -6.11
CA ALA A 115 -7.73 -12.25 -7.07
C ALA A 115 -6.99 -11.15 -7.85
N VAL A 116 -6.19 -10.32 -7.16
CA VAL A 116 -5.37 -9.29 -7.81
C VAL A 116 -4.36 -9.91 -8.76
N GLU A 117 -3.64 -10.95 -8.32
CA GLU A 117 -2.67 -11.67 -9.16
C GLU A 117 -3.33 -12.29 -10.40
N TYR A 118 -4.49 -12.92 -10.22
CA TYR A 118 -5.26 -13.47 -11.34
C TYR A 118 -5.71 -12.39 -12.34
N VAL A 119 -6.27 -11.28 -11.83
CA VAL A 119 -6.74 -10.18 -12.67
C VAL A 119 -5.58 -9.51 -13.40
N LEU A 120 -4.45 -9.27 -12.74
CA LEU A 120 -3.26 -8.71 -13.37
C LEU A 120 -2.72 -9.61 -14.48
N SER A 121 -2.60 -10.92 -14.23
CA SER A 121 -2.19 -11.89 -15.25
C SER A 121 -3.18 -11.94 -16.44
N PHE A 122 -4.48 -11.84 -16.17
CA PHE A 122 -5.51 -11.81 -17.22
C PHE A 122 -5.46 -10.53 -18.05
N LEU A 123 -5.34 -9.37 -17.42
CA LEU A 123 -5.26 -8.09 -18.10
C LEU A 123 -3.98 -7.96 -18.91
N GLU A 124 -2.86 -8.44 -18.38
CA GLU A 124 -1.58 -8.47 -19.10
C GLU A 124 -1.69 -9.28 -20.39
N GLU A 125 -2.25 -10.48 -20.34
CA GLU A 125 -2.43 -11.29 -21.54
C GLU A 125 -3.40 -10.66 -22.53
N LEU A 126 -4.50 -10.07 -22.04
CA LEU A 126 -5.49 -9.43 -22.91
C LEU A 126 -4.92 -8.20 -23.63
N LEU A 127 -4.09 -7.40 -22.95
CA LEU A 127 -3.57 -6.14 -23.48
C LEU A 127 -2.25 -6.31 -24.24
N MET A 128 -1.38 -7.21 -23.78
CA MET A 128 -0.01 -7.36 -24.27
C MET A 128 0.24 -8.70 -24.97
N GLY A 129 -0.66 -9.67 -24.84
CA GLY A 129 -0.48 -11.03 -25.36
C GLY A 129 0.62 -11.82 -24.64
N THR A 130 1.14 -11.31 -23.52
CA THR A 130 2.21 -11.93 -22.73
C THR A 130 1.73 -12.24 -21.31
N ARG A 131 2.45 -13.11 -20.60
CA ARG A 131 2.25 -13.37 -19.18
C ARG A 131 3.57 -13.19 -18.44
N SER A 132 3.57 -12.40 -17.38
CA SER A 132 4.73 -12.14 -16.54
C SER A 132 5.11 -13.35 -15.68
N TRP A 133 4.15 -14.24 -15.40
CA TRP A 133 4.37 -15.51 -14.73
C TRP A 133 3.43 -16.59 -15.28
N ASP A 134 3.90 -17.83 -15.26
CA ASP A 134 3.10 -19.01 -15.57
C ASP A 134 3.27 -20.05 -14.47
N TYR A 135 2.16 -20.33 -13.78
CA TYR A 135 2.09 -21.33 -12.73
C TYR A 135 1.37 -22.62 -13.17
N SER A 136 1.24 -22.85 -14.48
CA SER A 136 0.59 -24.05 -15.05
C SER A 136 1.15 -25.37 -14.51
N THR A 137 2.45 -25.41 -14.18
CA THR A 137 3.15 -26.58 -13.64
C THR A 137 3.03 -26.75 -12.13
N TYR A 138 2.46 -25.77 -11.42
CA TYR A 138 2.33 -25.80 -9.97
C TYR A 138 1.00 -26.45 -9.55
N PRO A 139 0.98 -27.17 -8.41
CA PRO A 139 -0.24 -27.79 -7.91
C PRO A 139 -1.27 -26.72 -7.50
N LEU A 140 -2.56 -27.03 -7.69
CA LEU A 140 -3.67 -26.15 -7.32
C LEU A 140 -3.59 -24.76 -7.99
N ASN A 141 -3.12 -24.72 -9.23
CA ASN A 141 -3.13 -23.51 -10.03
C ASN A 141 -4.54 -23.22 -10.58
N LEU A 142 -4.84 -21.94 -10.74
CA LEU A 142 -6.04 -21.45 -11.41
C LEU A 142 -5.63 -20.91 -12.78
N ASN A 143 -5.82 -21.73 -13.82
CA ASN A 143 -5.47 -21.41 -15.21
C ASN A 143 -4.00 -20.99 -15.41
N GLY A 144 -3.10 -21.46 -14.55
CA GLY A 144 -1.69 -21.03 -14.52
C GLY A 144 -1.47 -19.56 -14.11
N ARG A 145 -2.51 -18.82 -13.68
CA ARG A 145 -2.42 -17.38 -13.38
C ARG A 145 -2.12 -17.07 -11.92
N THR A 146 -2.62 -17.90 -11.02
CA THR A 146 -2.33 -17.86 -9.57
C THR A 146 -2.34 -19.29 -9.05
N THR A 147 -1.79 -19.51 -7.86
CA THR A 147 -1.81 -20.82 -7.19
C THR A 147 -2.17 -20.67 -5.73
N ILE A 148 -2.81 -21.69 -5.16
CA ILE A 148 -3.13 -21.70 -3.73
C ILE A 148 -1.86 -21.47 -2.86
N PRO A 149 -0.70 -22.11 -3.11
CA PRO A 149 0.52 -21.80 -2.37
C PRO A 149 0.94 -20.32 -2.39
N TYR A 150 0.87 -19.64 -3.54
CA TYR A 150 1.18 -18.20 -3.61
C TYR A 150 0.09 -17.36 -2.95
N MET A 151 -1.18 -17.74 -3.06
CA MET A 151 -2.26 -17.11 -2.29
C MET A 151 -1.99 -17.17 -0.78
N PHE A 152 -1.55 -18.32 -0.26
CA PHE A 152 -1.16 -18.46 1.15
C PHE A 152 -0.03 -17.49 1.52
N PHE A 153 0.97 -17.34 0.64
CA PHE A 153 2.04 -16.36 0.82
C PHE A 153 1.49 -14.93 0.89
N TRP A 154 0.56 -14.55 0.01
CA TRP A 154 -0.11 -13.24 0.06
C TRP A 154 -0.88 -13.03 1.36
N GLY A 155 -1.58 -14.06 1.85
CA GLY A 155 -2.27 -14.02 3.13
C GLY A 155 -1.31 -13.78 4.30
N PHE A 156 -0.17 -14.48 4.33
CA PHE A 156 0.86 -14.29 5.34
C PHE A 156 1.49 -12.89 5.26
N LEU A 157 1.79 -12.42 4.05
CA LEU A 157 2.33 -11.08 3.82
C LEU A 157 1.38 -10.00 4.35
N CYS A 158 0.07 -10.14 4.11
CA CYS A 158 -0.93 -9.21 4.65
C CYS A 158 -0.96 -9.19 6.18
N VAL A 159 -0.81 -10.36 6.82
CA VAL A 159 -0.69 -10.44 8.29
C VAL A 159 0.55 -9.70 8.78
N VAL A 160 1.70 -9.90 8.14
CA VAL A 160 2.94 -9.19 8.48
C VAL A 160 2.75 -7.68 8.29
N VAL A 161 2.21 -7.24 7.16
CA VAL A 161 1.99 -5.82 6.89
C VAL A 161 1.06 -5.18 7.92
N ILE A 162 -0.03 -5.85 8.31
CA ILE A 162 -1.00 -5.27 9.24
C ILE A 162 -0.48 -5.28 10.68
N PHE A 163 -0.04 -6.43 11.18
CA PHE A 163 0.30 -6.57 12.59
C PHE A 163 1.74 -6.16 12.92
N LEU A 164 2.69 -6.42 12.02
CA LEU A 164 4.10 -6.12 12.27
C LEU A 164 4.49 -4.72 11.80
N LEU A 165 3.94 -4.24 10.68
CA LEU A 165 4.33 -2.95 10.12
C LEU A 165 3.32 -1.84 10.47
N TYR A 166 2.04 -2.04 10.17
CA TYR A 166 1.03 -1.00 10.32
C TYR A 166 0.69 -0.69 11.78
N MET A 167 0.53 -1.69 12.65
CA MET A 167 0.20 -1.43 14.07
C MET A 167 1.22 -0.54 14.79
N PRO A 168 2.54 -0.83 14.78
CA PRO A 168 3.51 0.07 15.41
C PRO A 168 3.60 1.41 14.68
N LEU A 169 3.40 1.41 13.37
CA LEU A 169 3.37 2.65 12.59
C LEU A 169 2.19 3.55 12.96
N ASP A 170 0.99 3.02 13.11
CA ASP A 170 -0.21 3.78 13.45
C ASP A 170 -0.08 4.38 14.85
N ALA A 171 0.44 3.60 15.81
CA ALA A 171 0.76 4.08 17.15
C ALA A 171 1.80 5.21 17.14
N TRP A 172 2.84 5.09 16.31
CA TRP A 172 3.83 6.15 16.13
C TRP A 172 3.21 7.40 15.49
N LEU A 173 2.39 7.25 14.44
CA LEU A 173 1.71 8.37 13.79
C LEU A 173 0.72 9.08 14.74
N ASP A 174 0.05 8.34 15.62
CA ASP A 174 -0.84 8.91 16.65
C ASP A 174 -0.10 9.63 17.76
N SER A 175 1.16 9.28 18.01
CA SER A 175 2.01 10.01 18.96
C SER A 175 2.41 11.40 18.46
N LEU A 176 2.30 11.67 17.15
CA LEU A 176 2.68 12.95 16.57
C LEU A 176 1.60 14.02 16.80
N PRO A 177 1.99 15.27 17.11
CA PRO A 177 1.04 16.38 17.16
C PRO A 177 0.33 16.54 15.82
N GLN A 178 -1.01 16.69 15.84
CA GLN A 178 -1.82 16.78 14.62
C GLN A 178 -1.36 17.90 13.66
N LYS A 179 -0.85 19.02 14.20
CA LYS A 179 -0.30 20.12 13.40
C LYS A 179 0.95 19.67 12.63
N THR A 180 1.87 18.98 13.30
CA THR A 180 3.10 18.46 12.69
C THR A 180 2.77 17.44 11.60
N MET A 181 1.93 16.45 11.89
CA MET A 181 1.50 15.46 10.91
C MET A 181 0.84 16.10 9.69
N ARG A 182 -0.03 17.11 9.90
CA ARG A 182 -0.66 17.86 8.80
C ARG A 182 0.36 18.57 7.93
N VAL A 183 1.28 19.33 8.52
CA VAL A 183 2.31 20.08 7.77
C VAL A 183 3.18 19.11 6.98
N MET A 184 3.68 18.05 7.61
CA MET A 184 4.49 17.03 6.95
C MET A 184 3.73 16.39 5.79
N ALA A 185 2.51 15.92 6.02
CA ALA A 185 1.70 15.29 4.98
C ALA A 185 1.45 16.22 3.79
N VAL A 186 1.15 17.49 4.01
CA VAL A 186 0.94 18.46 2.92
C VAL A 186 2.24 18.69 2.14
N VAL A 187 3.36 18.93 2.83
CA VAL A 187 4.65 19.17 2.17
C VAL A 187 5.07 17.96 1.34
N PHE A 188 5.02 16.76 1.91
CA PHE A 188 5.39 15.55 1.18
C PHE A 188 4.41 15.21 0.06
N ALA A 189 3.11 15.44 0.24
CA ALA A 189 2.14 15.28 -0.84
C ALA A 189 2.46 16.18 -2.03
N VAL A 190 2.81 17.45 -1.79
CA VAL A 190 3.23 18.37 -2.86
C VAL A 190 4.48 17.86 -3.58
N ILE A 191 5.48 17.38 -2.83
CA ILE A 191 6.72 16.83 -3.41
C ILE A 191 6.42 15.61 -4.28
N VAL A 192 5.64 14.65 -3.78
CA VAL A 192 5.27 13.43 -4.50
C VAL A 192 4.46 13.76 -5.75
N VAL A 193 3.49 14.66 -5.66
CA VAL A 193 2.65 15.05 -6.80
C VAL A 193 3.48 15.77 -7.86
N ALA A 194 4.36 16.69 -7.44
CA ALA A 194 5.27 17.37 -8.36
C ALA A 194 6.18 16.37 -9.07
N ASP A 195 6.78 15.44 -8.33
CA ASP A 195 7.64 14.41 -8.89
C ASP A 195 6.89 13.45 -9.82
N LEU A 196 5.66 13.06 -9.48
CA LEU A 196 4.81 12.23 -10.35
C LEU A 196 4.52 12.95 -11.67
N VAL A 197 4.16 14.23 -11.63
CA VAL A 197 3.91 15.03 -12.84
C VAL A 197 5.16 15.15 -13.70
N LEU A 198 6.31 15.42 -13.08
CA LEU A 198 7.60 15.47 -13.79
C LEU A 198 7.96 14.11 -14.40
N THR A 199 7.77 13.03 -13.65
CA THR A 199 8.08 11.65 -14.08
C THR A 199 7.21 11.25 -15.26
N LEU A 200 5.90 11.47 -15.18
CA LEU A 200 4.98 11.22 -16.29
C LEU A 200 5.33 12.07 -17.51
N GLY A 201 5.63 13.35 -17.32
CA GLY A 201 6.04 14.25 -18.41
C GLY A 201 7.31 13.78 -19.12
N ALA A 202 8.33 13.37 -18.35
CA ALA A 202 9.58 12.85 -18.90
C ALA A 202 9.38 11.53 -19.64
N ILE A 203 8.61 10.59 -19.09
CA ILE A 203 8.30 9.30 -19.74
C ILE A 203 7.53 9.53 -21.05
N LEU A 204 6.47 10.34 -21.03
CA LEU A 204 5.70 10.66 -22.24
C LEU A 204 6.59 11.31 -23.30
N ARG A 205 7.48 12.21 -22.90
CA ARG A 205 8.39 12.87 -23.84
C ARG A 205 9.41 11.89 -24.41
N TYR A 206 9.99 11.04 -23.56
CA TYR A 206 10.94 9.99 -23.95
C TYR A 206 10.33 9.01 -24.95
N THR A 207 9.11 8.53 -24.70
CA THR A 207 8.38 7.69 -25.66
C THR A 207 8.08 8.44 -26.96
N ALA A 208 7.66 9.71 -26.89
CA ALA A 208 7.42 10.51 -28.08
C ALA A 208 8.69 10.73 -28.92
N ARG A 209 9.86 10.95 -28.28
CA ARG A 209 11.16 11.05 -28.97
C ARG A 209 11.51 9.77 -29.71
N ASN A 210 11.37 8.63 -29.04
CA ASN A 210 11.69 7.33 -29.65
C ASN A 210 10.78 7.04 -30.86
N ASN A 211 9.55 7.56 -30.85
CA ASN A 211 8.62 7.50 -31.97
C ASN A 211 8.85 8.58 -33.05
N GLY A 212 9.95 9.33 -32.98
CA GLY A 212 10.32 10.37 -33.96
C GLY A 212 9.61 11.71 -33.81
N ALA A 213 8.87 11.94 -32.72
CA ALA A 213 8.17 13.21 -32.51
C ALA A 213 9.07 14.27 -31.84
N GLU A 214 9.15 15.44 -32.46
CA GLU A 214 9.87 16.60 -31.94
C GLU A 214 9.08 17.38 -30.89
N ALA A 215 9.78 18.12 -30.02
CA ALA A 215 9.16 18.91 -28.97
C ALA A 215 8.54 20.21 -29.51
N LEU A 216 7.21 20.21 -29.63
CA LEU A 216 6.44 21.37 -30.07
C LEU A 216 6.39 22.49 -29.02
N THR A 217 6.36 22.13 -27.73
CA THR A 217 6.20 23.08 -26.62
C THR A 217 7.54 23.42 -25.94
N PHE A 218 7.61 24.59 -25.30
CA PHE A 218 8.76 24.95 -24.47
C PHE A 218 9.02 23.94 -23.35
N ILE A 219 7.96 23.47 -22.70
CA ILE A 219 8.04 22.45 -21.65
C ILE A 219 8.59 21.13 -22.21
N GLY A 220 8.16 20.72 -23.41
CA GLY A 220 8.70 19.55 -24.08
C GLY A 220 10.21 19.65 -24.36
N ARG A 221 10.69 20.83 -24.79
CA ARG A 221 12.12 21.08 -24.99
C ARG A 221 12.91 21.10 -23.67
N LEU A 222 12.28 21.57 -22.59
CA LEU A 222 12.89 21.52 -21.26
C LEU A 222 13.04 20.08 -20.78
N TYR A 223 12.01 19.23 -20.94
CA TYR A 223 12.12 17.79 -20.68
C TYR A 223 13.21 17.16 -21.54
N ASP A 224 13.31 17.52 -22.82
CA ASP A 224 14.34 16.95 -23.68
C ASP A 224 15.75 17.24 -23.20
N ARG A 225 15.95 18.43 -22.62
CA ARG A 225 17.24 18.89 -22.11
C ARG A 225 17.56 18.35 -20.72
N LEU A 226 16.56 18.23 -19.84
CA LEU A 226 16.76 17.79 -18.45
C LEU A 226 16.74 16.26 -18.31
N CYS A 227 15.97 15.58 -19.16
CA CYS A 227 15.77 14.14 -19.16
C CYS A 227 16.15 13.59 -20.54
N ASP A 228 17.43 13.67 -20.90
CA ASP A 228 17.94 13.09 -22.13
C ASP A 228 17.86 11.55 -22.11
N ASP A 229 18.12 10.91 -23.25
CA ASP A 229 17.95 9.46 -23.38
C ASP A 229 18.93 8.67 -22.49
N SER A 230 20.13 9.21 -22.23
CA SER A 230 21.11 8.60 -21.33
C SER A 230 20.64 8.66 -19.88
N PHE A 231 20.09 9.79 -19.45
CA PHE A 231 19.49 9.97 -18.14
C PHE A 231 18.27 9.05 -17.96
N MET A 232 17.39 8.97 -18.96
CA MET A 232 16.21 8.09 -18.93
C MET A 232 16.59 6.61 -18.90
N ALA A 233 17.60 6.19 -19.68
CA ALA A 233 18.09 4.82 -19.67
C ALA A 233 18.73 4.43 -18.32
N LEU A 234 19.43 5.37 -17.68
CA LEU A 234 20.01 5.14 -16.34
C LEU A 234 18.93 5.06 -15.26
N ARG A 235 17.90 5.91 -15.34
CA ARG A 235 16.85 6.00 -14.32
C ARG A 235 15.76 4.94 -14.46
N PHE A 236 15.47 4.52 -15.69
CA PHE A 236 14.46 3.53 -16.03
C PHE A 236 15.05 2.39 -16.88
N PRO A 237 16.03 1.62 -16.37
CA PRO A 237 16.74 0.61 -17.14
C PRO A 237 15.83 -0.52 -17.63
N SER A 238 14.70 -0.76 -16.96
CA SER A 238 13.71 -1.76 -17.36
C SER A 238 12.77 -1.30 -18.48
N MET A 239 12.79 -0.02 -18.86
CA MET A 239 11.90 0.52 -19.89
C MET A 239 12.44 0.20 -21.29
N LYS A 240 11.80 -0.75 -21.98
CA LYS A 240 12.06 -1.03 -23.40
C LYS A 240 11.08 -0.24 -24.24
N VAL A 241 11.55 0.84 -24.87
CA VAL A 241 10.74 1.57 -25.86
C VAL A 241 10.84 0.80 -27.17
N LYS A 242 9.70 0.32 -27.67
CA LYS A 242 9.59 -0.34 -28.98
C LYS A 242 9.60 0.68 -30.11
#